data_AF-A0A1M7KZ38-F1
#
_entry.id   AF-A0A1M7KZ38-F1
#
_cell.length_a   1.000
_cell.length_b   1.000
_cell.length_c   1.000
_cell.angle_alpha   90.00
_cell.angle_beta   90.00
_cell.angle_gamma   90.00
#
_symmetry.space_group_name_H-M   'P 1'
#
loop_
_entity.id
_entity.type
_entity.pdbx_description
1 polymer ?
#
loop_
_entity_poly.entity_id
_entity_poly.type
_entity_poly.pdbx_seq_one_letter_code
_entity_poly.pdbx_strand_id
1 'polypeptide(L)'
;MENKIKKIAIVGTGTVVNGIGLVFSQRGFRVTLTDQTQQVPDARARRSEKNLINQQEKVARDFRNKPNQANKKSSRHFNSF
;
A
#
# COMPACT_ATOMS: atom_id res chain seq x y z
N MET A 1 15.39 1.00 -29.81
CA MET A 1 14.33 1.70 -29.04
C MET A 1 13.85 0.76 -27.95
N GLU A 2 13.92 1.18 -26.70
CA GLU A 2 13.57 0.33 -25.56
C GLU A 2 12.05 0.35 -25.33
N ASN A 3 11.42 -0.83 -25.31
CA ASN A 3 9.98 -0.94 -25.22
C ASN A 3 9.54 -0.81 -23.75
N LYS A 4 9.19 0.41 -23.33
CA LYS A 4 8.81 0.71 -21.95
C LYS A 4 7.42 0.14 -21.64
N ILE A 5 7.36 -0.88 -20.77
CA ILE A 5 6.09 -1.47 -20.33
C ILE A 5 5.27 -0.42 -19.58
N LYS A 6 4.01 -0.24 -19.96
CA LYS A 6 3.06 0.71 -19.32
C LYS A 6 1.79 0.04 -18.78
N LYS A 7 1.47 -1.15 -19.29
CA LYS A 7 0.25 -1.90 -18.98
C LYS A 7 0.63 -3.34 -18.67
N ILE A 8 0.00 -3.91 -17.65
CA ILE A 8 0.26 -5.27 -17.18
C ILE A 8 -1.09 -5.97 -17.00
N ALA A 9 -1.28 -7.12 -17.64
CA ALA A 9 -2.40 -8.01 -17.38
C ALA A 9 -1.89 -9.18 -16.52
N ILE A 10 -2.63 -9.51 -15.45
CA ILE A 10 -2.32 -10.62 -14.56
C ILE A 10 -3.49 -11.59 -14.59
N VAL A 11 -3.20 -12.85 -14.91
CA VAL A 11 -4.20 -13.91 -15.02
C VAL A 11 -4.25 -14.72 -13.73
N GLY A 12 -5.46 -14.98 -13.25
CA GLY A 12 -5.77 -15.65 -11.99
C GLY A 12 -6.11 -14.66 -10.89
N THR A 13 -6.78 -15.12 -9.84
CA THR A 13 -7.22 -14.24 -8.74
C THR A 13 -6.63 -14.55 -7.38
N GLY A 14 -5.71 -15.51 -7.25
CA GLY A 14 -5.15 -15.92 -5.94
C GLY A 14 -4.50 -14.79 -5.10
N THR A 15 -4.26 -15.05 -3.82
CA THR A 15 -3.66 -14.08 -2.87
C THR A 15 -2.33 -13.51 -3.38
N VAL A 16 -1.52 -14.34 -4.03
CA VAL A 16 -0.24 -13.95 -4.64
C VAL A 16 -0.46 -12.97 -5.80
N VAL A 17 -1.41 -13.27 -6.68
CA VAL A 17 -1.78 -12.42 -7.81
C VAL A 17 -2.25 -11.05 -7.33
N ASN A 18 -2.99 -11.00 -6.22
CA ASN A 18 -3.40 -9.75 -5.61
C ASN A 18 -2.20 -8.92 -5.10
N GLY A 19 -1.21 -9.57 -4.49
CA GLY A 19 0.03 -8.91 -4.05
C GLY A 19 0.84 -8.37 -5.23
N ILE A 20 0.93 -9.13 -6.33
CA ILE A 20 1.60 -8.70 -7.56
C ILE A 20 0.89 -7.48 -8.15
N GLY A 21 -0.43 -7.52 -8.26
CA GLY A 21 -1.23 -6.40 -8.76
C GLY A 21 -1.04 -5.14 -7.93
N LEU A 22 -1.02 -5.27 -6.60
CA LEU A 22 -0.78 -4.15 -5.69
C LEU A 22 0.60 -3.50 -5.92
N VAL A 23 1.68 -4.29 -5.97
CA VAL A 23 3.05 -3.78 -6.14
C VAL A 23 3.20 -3.05 -7.48
N PHE A 24 2.66 -3.58 -8.57
CA PHE A 24 2.72 -2.92 -9.87
C PHE A 24 1.85 -1.66 -9.93
N SER A 25 0.67 -1.68 -9.30
CA SER A 25 -0.19 -0.50 -9.21
C SER A 25 0.48 0.65 -8.45
N GLN A 26 1.17 0.33 -7.34
CA GLN A 26 1.93 1.30 -6.54
C GLN A 26 3.09 1.93 -7.32
N ARG A 27 3.62 1.24 -8.33
CA ARG A 27 4.68 1.74 -9.22
C ARG A 27 4.15 2.51 -10.44
N GLY A 28 2.85 2.76 -10.51
CA GLY A 28 2.22 3.56 -11.58
C GLY A 28 1.91 2.79 -12.86
N PHE A 29 2.00 1.45 -12.84
CA PHE A 29 1.57 0.64 -13.98
C PHE A 29 0.04 0.53 -14.02
N ARG A 30 -0.54 0.54 -15.22
CA ARG A 30 -1.97 0.19 -15.37
C ARG A 30 -2.11 -1.33 -15.31
N VAL A 31 -2.67 -1.84 -14.22
CA VAL A 31 -2.83 -3.27 -13.97
C VAL A 31 -4.28 -3.70 -14.24
N THR A 32 -4.43 -4.80 -14.99
CA THR A 32 -5.71 -5.49 -15.17
C THR A 32 -5.60 -6.89 -14.59
N LEU A 33 -6.49 -7.23 -13.66
CA LEU A 33 -6.65 -8.58 -13.12
C LEU A 33 -7.76 -9.28 -13.90
N THR A 34 -7.48 -10.48 -14.42
CA THR A 34 -8.44 -11.29 -15.18
C THR A 34 -8.45 -12.72 -14.65
N ASP A 35 -9.61 -13.38 -14.70
CA ASP A 35 -9.78 -14.78 -14.34
C ASP A 35 -10.80 -15.43 -15.26
N GLN A 36 -10.82 -16.76 -15.31
CA GLN A 36 -11.79 -17.54 -16.10
C GLN A 36 -13.23 -17.34 -15.63
N THR A 37 -13.45 -16.89 -14.39
CA THR A 37 -14.79 -16.61 -13.83
C THR A 37 -14.88 -15.18 -13.30
N GLN A 38 -15.89 -14.44 -13.75
CA GLN A 38 -16.14 -13.03 -13.39
C GLN A 38 -16.59 -12.80 -11.93
N GLN A 39 -16.81 -13.85 -11.14
CA GLN A 39 -17.41 -13.73 -9.78
C GLN A 39 -16.40 -13.41 -8.67
N VAL A 40 -15.10 -13.60 -8.92
CA VAL A 40 -14.02 -13.44 -7.94
C VAL A 40 -13.30 -12.07 -7.97
N PRO A 41 -13.21 -11.36 -9.11
CA PRO A 41 -12.54 -10.06 -9.21
C PRO A 41 -13.07 -8.97 -8.27
N ASP A 42 -14.38 -8.83 -8.09
CA ASP A 42 -14.98 -7.68 -7.41
C ASP A 42 -14.71 -7.64 -5.90
N ALA A 43 -14.83 -8.79 -5.21
CA ALA A 43 -14.53 -8.87 -3.79
C ALA A 43 -13.03 -8.62 -3.51
N ARG A 44 -12.17 -9.00 -4.44
CA ARG A 44 -10.71 -8.80 -4.34
C ARG A 44 -10.30 -7.37 -4.67
N ALA A 45 -10.92 -6.75 -5.67
CA ALA A 45 -10.74 -5.33 -5.98
C ALA A 45 -11.06 -4.45 -4.77
N ARG A 46 -12.22 -4.69 -4.11
CA ARG A 46 -12.61 -3.99 -2.88
C ARG A 46 -11.61 -4.17 -1.73
N ARG A 47 -11.04 -5.38 -1.59
CA ARG A 47 -10.01 -5.65 -0.56
C ARG A 47 -8.71 -4.90 -0.85
N SER A 48 -8.29 -4.84 -2.11
CA SER A 48 -7.08 -4.11 -2.51
C SER A 48 -7.23 -2.61 -2.34
N GLU A 49 -8.39 -2.06 -2.69
CA GLU A 49 -8.75 -0.67 -2.43
C GLU A 49 -8.69 -0.34 -0.93
N LYS A 50 -9.34 -1.15 -0.08
CA LYS A 50 -9.28 -0.99 1.38
C LYS A 50 -7.84 -1.02 1.92
N ASN A 51 -7.00 -1.92 1.41
CA ASN A 51 -5.60 -2.00 1.83
C ASN A 51 -4.79 -0.77 1.41
N LEU A 52 -5.04 -0.21 0.23
CA LEU A 52 -4.43 1.03 -0.25
C LEU A 52 -4.83 2.23 0.61
N ILE A 53 -6.13 2.36 0.92
CA ILE A 53 -6.65 3.41 1.82
C ILE A 53 -5.98 3.32 3.20
N ASN A 54 -5.94 2.13 3.79
CA ASN A 54 -5.32 1.92 5.10
C ASN A 54 -3.82 2.29 5.12
N GLN A 55 -3.09 2.04 4.02
CA GLN A 55 -1.69 2.44 3.90
C GLN A 55 -1.55 3.96 3.80
N GLN A 56 -2.39 4.62 3.01
CA GLN A 56 -2.40 6.09 2.92
C GLN A 56 -2.73 6.73 4.27
N GLU A 57 -3.72 6.22 4.99
CA GLU A 57 -4.09 6.70 6.32
C GLU A 57 -2.98 6.50 7.36
N LYS A 58 -2.28 5.37 7.31
CA LYS A 58 -1.13 5.11 8.19
C LYS A 58 -0.03 6.13 7.93
N VAL A 59 0.35 6.33 6.67
CA VAL A 59 1.35 7.33 6.28
C VAL A 59 0.91 8.73 6.74
N ALA A 60 -0.34 9.13 6.49
CA ALA A 60 -0.87 10.43 6.92
C ALA A 60 -0.91 10.60 8.45
N ARG A 61 -1.14 9.54 9.23
CA ARG A 61 -1.04 9.55 10.69
C ARG A 61 0.41 9.71 11.16
N ASP A 62 1.34 8.99 10.54
CA ASP A 62 2.76 9.07 10.87
C ASP A 62 3.32 10.47 10.58
N PHE A 63 2.85 11.15 9.52
CA PHE A 63 3.16 12.55 9.26
C PHE A 63 2.53 13.51 10.30
N ARG A 64 1.25 13.31 10.66
CA ARG A 64 0.56 14.15 11.66
C ARG A 64 1.12 14.02 13.08
N ASN A 65 1.64 12.85 13.45
CA ASN A 65 2.17 12.57 14.79
C ASN A 65 3.66 12.97 14.97
N LYS A 66 4.29 13.62 13.99
CA LYS A 66 5.66 14.18 14.07
C LYS A 66 5.73 15.65 14.54
N PRO A 67 5.12 16.05 15.69
CA PRO A 67 5.66 17.22 16.38
C PRO A 67 6.00 17.04 17.88
N ASN A 68 6.19 15.82 18.42
CA ASN A 68 6.48 15.74 19.87
C ASN A 68 7.35 14.58 20.40
N GLN A 69 8.21 13.97 19.58
CA GLN A 69 9.15 12.95 20.08
C GLN A 69 10.56 13.50 20.43
N ALA A 70 10.88 14.74 20.05
CA ALA A 70 12.14 15.38 20.44
C ALA A 70 12.14 15.88 21.90
N ASN A 71 10.98 16.22 22.47
CA ASN A 71 10.90 16.88 23.79
C ASN A 71 10.77 15.92 25.00
N LYS A 72 10.54 14.62 24.78
CA LYS A 72 10.41 13.63 25.88
C LYS A 72 11.72 13.06 26.41
N LYS A 73 12.85 13.26 25.72
CA LYS A 73 14.17 12.75 26.16
C LYS A 73 14.94 13.74 27.06
N SER A 74 14.57 15.02 27.07
CA SER A 74 15.26 16.05 27.87
C SER A 74 14.77 16.15 29.32
N SER A 75 13.57 15.66 29.65
CA SER A 75 12.97 15.83 30.99
C SER A 75 13.22 14.68 31.96
N ARG A 76 13.94 13.62 31.56
CA ARG A 76 14.24 12.46 32.43
C ARG A 76 15.64 12.48 33.06
N HIS A 77 16.40 13.57 32.93
CA HIS A 77 17.78 13.64 33.42
C HIS A 77 18.04 14.74 34.46
N PHE A 78 17.01 15.44 34.96
CA PHE A 78 17.22 16.57 35.87
C PHE A 78 16.82 16.34 37.33
N ASN A 79 16.33 15.16 37.71
CA ASN A 79 16.05 14.84 39.12
C ASN A 79 16.85 13.63 39.58
N SER A 80 18.15 13.83 39.76
CA SER A 80 18.96 13.06 40.70
C SER A 80 20.08 13.98 41.18
N PHE A 81 20.23 14.07 42.51
CA PHE A 81 21.10 14.93 43.34
C PHE A 81 20.39 16.13 43.96
#